data_AF-A0A211YS34-F1
#
_entry.id   AF-A0A211YS34-F1
#
_cell.length_a   1.000
_cell.length_b   1.000
_cell.length_c   1.000
_cell.angle_alpha   90.00
_cell.angle_beta   90.00
_cell.angle_gamma   90.00
#
_symmetry.space_group_name_H-M   'P 1'
#
loop_
_entity.id
_entity.type
_entity.pdbx_description
1 polymer ?
#
loop_
_entity_poly.entity_id
_entity_poly.type
_entity_poly.pdbx_seq_one_letter_code
_entity_poly.pdbx_strand_id
1 'polypeptide(L)'
;MRAQILVGVAVAALLCGVVPVRAALADDPPARVGRLADLSGAVSLRPDPAQPWAVAARNQPVTSGMSLWTEPQARAAVEIGSTELHLGEQSELDLQQLDDTAFGAQLGQGSVNIDIADLQAGETYSVDTPRGTVTLERPGEYRIDAGTTQDPTQVVVFSGEAQIAGGPDGPVDIQGGETGIVTGADPFGYTLAQSADRDPLDDWADGRIRTASAAPRYVSRAMTGYQDLDAAGTWHQTPTYGTVWYPTDVPSGWVPYRYGHWANDDRWGWTWIDDQPWGFAPFHYGRWAYVDDRWGWVPGPVEVHPVYAPALVSFFAGAAVGAAITAAVDSHPIGWYPLGPGEIYRPPYRVSDTYVRNVNVTNVRNVEINRITNIHNGPTTIIENGANRRFATVVPAQVMAGRQPVAHAALPVAADQLDHARLTPVSTLPHPEAPAAGQPQAPHPAQARVPGTPGLGSHLPLAAADPNRPHPPAPSQPAKP
;
A
#
# COMPACT_ATOMS: atom_id res chain seq x y z
N MET A 1 -4.74 -75.73 38.41
CA MET A 1 -6.21 -75.92 38.45
C MET A 1 -6.86 -74.78 37.68
N ARG A 2 -7.56 -75.10 36.56
CA ARG A 2 -8.77 -74.50 35.94
C ARG A 2 -9.01 -72.97 36.12
N ALA A 3 -9.45 -72.14 35.18
CA ALA A 3 -9.94 -72.14 33.79
C ALA A 3 -10.15 -70.62 33.45
N GLN A 4 -9.74 -70.06 32.30
CA GLN A 4 -10.50 -69.84 31.06
C GLN A 4 -11.81 -68.99 31.11
N ILE A 5 -11.88 -67.99 30.19
CA ILE A 5 -13.06 -67.40 29.48
C ILE A 5 -13.73 -66.17 30.16
N LEU A 6 -13.70 -64.90 29.67
CA LEU A 6 -14.13 -64.22 28.42
C LEU A 6 -15.60 -63.72 28.45
N VAL A 7 -15.81 -62.42 28.67
CA VAL A 7 -16.95 -61.55 28.24
C VAL A 7 -16.45 -60.09 28.40
N GLY A 8 -16.45 -59.14 27.45
CA GLY A 8 -17.07 -59.04 26.13
C GLY A 8 -18.27 -58.08 26.11
N VAL A 9 -18.13 -56.77 26.37
CA VAL A 9 -19.06 -55.72 25.88
C VAL A 9 -18.33 -54.38 25.70
N ALA A 10 -18.56 -53.77 24.55
CA ALA A 10 -18.01 -52.50 24.07
C ALA A 10 -18.48 -51.26 24.86
N VAL A 11 -17.56 -50.31 25.06
CA VAL A 11 -17.90 -48.87 25.14
C VAL A 11 -16.94 -48.13 24.21
N ALA A 12 -17.42 -47.91 23.00
CA ALA A 12 -16.90 -46.91 22.09
C ALA A 12 -17.45 -45.55 22.54
N ALA A 13 -16.62 -44.71 23.19
CA ALA A 13 -16.76 -43.26 23.23
C ALA A 13 -15.67 -42.65 24.15
N LEU A 14 -14.75 -41.92 23.53
CA LEU A 14 -13.93 -40.79 24.04
C LEU A 14 -12.48 -40.89 23.56
N LEU A 15 -12.30 -40.80 22.24
CA LEU A 15 -11.11 -40.19 21.67
C LEU A 15 -11.58 -38.87 21.04
N CYS A 16 -11.98 -37.91 21.89
CA CYS A 16 -11.99 -36.52 21.48
C CYS A 16 -10.52 -36.13 21.29
N GLY A 17 -10.03 -36.28 20.06
CA GLY A 17 -8.79 -35.67 19.64
C GLY A 17 -8.90 -34.18 19.92
N VAL A 18 -8.12 -33.71 20.89
CA VAL A 18 -7.89 -32.29 21.06
C VAL A 18 -7.09 -31.86 19.85
N VAL A 19 -7.77 -31.47 18.78
CA VAL A 19 -7.13 -30.70 17.71
C VAL A 19 -6.69 -29.42 18.40
N PRO A 20 -5.38 -29.13 18.53
CA PRO A 20 -4.98 -27.81 18.96
C PRO A 20 -5.48 -26.88 17.86
N VAL A 21 -6.55 -26.15 18.14
CA VAL A 21 -6.90 -24.95 17.39
C VAL A 21 -5.71 -24.02 17.63
N ARG A 22 -4.71 -24.08 16.76
CA ARG A 22 -3.78 -22.98 16.60
C ARG A 22 -4.68 -21.81 16.24
N ALA A 23 -4.86 -20.88 17.18
CA ALA A 23 -5.37 -19.57 16.83
C ALA A 23 -4.47 -19.07 15.69
N ALA A 24 -5.01 -18.95 14.48
CA ALA A 24 -4.31 -18.28 13.41
C ALA A 24 -3.96 -16.89 13.96
N LEU A 25 -2.66 -16.63 14.13
CA LEU A 25 -2.18 -15.27 14.37
C LEU A 25 -2.80 -14.41 13.26
N ALA A 26 -3.30 -13.23 13.63
CA ALA A 26 -3.66 -12.27 12.59
C ALA A 26 -2.37 -12.02 11.79
N ASP A 27 -2.39 -12.25 10.47
CA ASP A 27 -1.31 -11.73 9.64
C ASP A 27 -1.47 -10.21 9.66
N ASP A 28 -0.46 -9.53 10.22
CA ASP A 28 -0.43 -8.07 10.27
C ASP A 28 -0.36 -7.50 8.84
N PRO A 29 -1.04 -6.38 8.56
CA PRO A 29 -0.79 -5.67 7.32
C PRO A 29 0.65 -5.12 7.31
N PRO A 30 1.23 -4.87 6.12
CA PRO A 30 2.61 -4.42 6.04
C PRO A 30 2.79 -3.08 6.77
N ALA A 31 3.88 -2.95 7.53
CA ALA A 31 4.22 -1.70 8.20
C ALA A 31 4.84 -0.70 7.22
N ARG A 32 5.54 -1.19 6.20
CA ARG A 32 6.03 -0.44 5.04
C ARG A 32 4.96 -0.31 3.96
N VAL A 33 4.72 0.93 3.52
CA VAL A 33 3.75 1.28 2.45
C VAL A 33 4.38 2.36 1.58
N GLY A 34 4.16 2.30 0.28
CA GLY A 34 4.59 3.35 -0.65
C GLY A 34 3.54 4.44 -0.83
N ARG A 35 3.87 5.50 -1.53
CA ARG A 35 2.91 6.54 -1.95
C ARG A 35 3.08 6.90 -3.41
N LEU A 36 2.00 7.30 -4.07
CA LEU A 36 2.08 8.04 -5.33
C LEU A 36 2.47 9.50 -5.04
N ALA A 37 3.76 9.80 -5.22
CA ALA A 37 4.35 11.08 -4.87
C ALA A 37 4.08 12.15 -5.93
N ASP A 38 4.11 11.78 -7.21
CA ASP A 38 3.89 12.70 -8.31
C ASP A 38 3.29 12.01 -9.53
N LEU A 39 2.46 12.75 -10.27
CA LEU A 39 1.69 12.24 -11.40
C LEU A 39 1.67 13.30 -12.49
N SER A 40 2.00 12.91 -13.72
CA SER A 40 1.86 13.74 -14.91
C SER A 40 1.14 12.95 -16.00
N GLY A 41 0.18 13.58 -16.69
CA GLY A 41 -0.68 12.89 -17.64
C GLY A 41 -1.71 12.00 -16.94
N ALA A 42 -2.20 10.98 -17.67
CA ALA A 42 -3.21 10.06 -17.16
C ALA A 42 -2.57 8.83 -16.52
N VAL A 43 -2.75 8.68 -15.21
CA VAL A 43 -2.25 7.56 -14.41
C VAL A 43 -3.41 6.88 -13.72
N SER A 44 -3.41 5.54 -13.76
CA SER A 44 -4.42 4.72 -13.13
C SER A 44 -3.81 3.78 -12.10
N LEU A 45 -4.59 3.48 -11.06
CA LEU A 45 -4.28 2.49 -10.04
C LEU A 45 -5.40 1.46 -10.02
N ARG A 46 -5.04 0.18 -9.91
CA ARG A 46 -5.97 -0.91 -9.61
C ARG A 46 -5.65 -1.47 -8.22
N PRO A 47 -6.59 -1.44 -7.25
CA PRO A 47 -6.34 -1.89 -5.88
C PRO A 47 -6.05 -3.40 -5.74
N ASP A 48 -6.71 -4.21 -6.56
CA ASP A 48 -6.45 -5.65 -6.73
C ASP A 48 -7.01 -6.14 -8.09
N PRO A 49 -6.62 -7.34 -8.58
CA PRO A 49 -7.03 -7.84 -9.89
C PRO A 49 -8.54 -8.03 -10.10
N ALA A 50 -9.34 -8.14 -9.04
CA ALA A 50 -10.79 -8.26 -9.10
C ALA A 50 -11.51 -6.90 -9.12
N GLN A 51 -10.81 -5.81 -8.79
CA GLN A 51 -11.34 -4.45 -8.84
C GLN A 51 -11.05 -3.77 -10.18
N PRO A 52 -11.92 -2.83 -10.61
CA PRO A 52 -11.65 -2.03 -11.80
C PRO A 52 -10.48 -1.06 -11.57
N TRP A 53 -9.84 -0.67 -12.67
CA TRP A 53 -8.91 0.46 -12.67
C TRP A 53 -9.64 1.75 -12.29
N ALA A 54 -8.98 2.57 -11.47
CA ALA A 54 -9.44 3.90 -11.08
C ALA A 54 -8.36 4.94 -11.39
N VAL A 55 -8.76 6.20 -11.56
CA VAL A 55 -7.79 7.30 -11.70
C VAL A 55 -6.98 7.40 -10.41
N ALA A 56 -5.67 7.44 -10.55
CA ALA A 56 -4.75 7.52 -9.43
C ALA A 56 -4.71 8.95 -8.86
N ALA A 57 -4.55 9.07 -7.54
CA ALA A 57 -4.41 10.35 -6.86
C ALA A 57 -3.03 10.49 -6.21
N ARG A 58 -2.56 11.74 -6.08
CA ARG A 58 -1.37 12.05 -5.28
C ARG A 58 -1.61 11.61 -3.82
N ASN A 59 -0.54 11.19 -3.15
CA ASN A 59 -0.53 10.66 -1.79
C ASN A 59 -1.37 9.39 -1.61
N GLN A 60 -1.85 8.78 -2.69
CA GLN A 60 -2.51 7.51 -2.58
C GLN A 60 -1.50 6.44 -2.13
N PRO A 61 -1.77 5.72 -1.02
CA PRO A 61 -0.92 4.63 -0.58
C PRO A 61 -0.85 3.53 -1.64
N VAL A 62 0.32 2.94 -1.81
CA VAL A 62 0.55 1.78 -2.68
C VAL A 62 1.17 0.63 -1.90
N THR A 63 0.70 -0.59 -2.16
CA THR A 63 1.10 -1.80 -1.45
C THR A 63 0.94 -3.05 -2.31
N SER A 64 1.35 -4.21 -1.79
CA SER A 64 1.22 -5.53 -2.43
C SER A 64 -0.18 -5.78 -2.98
N GLY A 65 -0.26 -6.31 -4.19
CA GLY A 65 -1.48 -6.63 -4.92
C GLY A 65 -2.02 -5.50 -5.79
N MET A 66 -1.46 -4.29 -5.71
CA MET A 66 -1.89 -3.15 -6.53
C MET A 66 -1.16 -3.11 -7.88
N SER A 67 -1.82 -2.55 -8.90
CA SER A 67 -1.23 -2.30 -10.22
C SER A 67 -1.24 -0.81 -10.55
N LEU A 68 -0.20 -0.33 -11.21
CA LEU A 68 -0.09 1.03 -11.75
C LEU A 68 -0.02 1.00 -13.28
N TRP A 69 -0.67 1.96 -13.91
CA TRP A 69 -0.66 2.16 -15.35
C TRP A 69 -0.41 3.63 -15.70
N THR A 70 0.56 3.88 -16.57
CA THR A 70 0.80 5.18 -17.20
C THR A 70 0.42 5.13 -18.67
N GLU A 71 -0.46 6.03 -19.12
CA GLU A 71 -0.80 6.20 -20.54
C GLU A 71 0.40 6.73 -21.36
N PRO A 72 0.31 6.77 -22.71
CA PRO A 72 1.25 7.54 -23.51
C PRO A 72 1.38 8.98 -23.00
N GLN A 73 2.60 9.52 -22.96
CA GLN A 73 2.92 10.85 -22.42
C GLN A 73 2.61 11.04 -20.92
N ALA A 74 2.29 9.98 -20.18
CA ALA A 74 2.11 10.01 -18.74
C ALA A 74 3.35 9.48 -18.01
N ARG A 75 3.53 9.91 -16.75
CA ARG A 75 4.60 9.47 -15.85
C ARG A 75 4.08 9.46 -14.42
N ALA A 76 4.63 8.59 -13.59
CA ALA A 76 4.32 8.52 -12.17
C ALA A 76 5.56 8.31 -11.33
N ALA A 77 5.62 8.95 -10.16
CA ALA A 77 6.65 8.71 -9.15
C ALA A 77 6.03 8.02 -7.93
N VAL A 78 6.64 6.92 -7.49
CA VAL A 78 6.29 6.20 -6.28
C VAL A 78 7.45 6.31 -5.30
N GLU A 79 7.16 6.68 -4.06
CA GLU A 79 8.17 6.70 -2.99
C GLU A 79 7.87 5.59 -1.98
N ILE A 80 8.93 4.91 -1.53
CA ILE A 80 8.86 3.81 -0.56
C ILE A 80 10.03 3.95 0.43
N GLY A 81 9.82 4.70 1.50
CA GLY A 81 10.90 5.11 2.38
C GLY A 81 11.98 5.84 1.58
N SER A 82 13.20 5.27 1.54
CA SER A 82 14.37 5.78 0.82
C SER A 82 14.45 5.40 -0.65
N THR A 83 13.49 4.64 -1.17
CA THR A 83 13.45 4.21 -2.56
C THR A 83 12.49 5.07 -3.36
N GLU A 84 12.87 5.47 -4.56
CA GLU A 84 12.00 6.13 -5.54
C GLU A 84 11.88 5.30 -6.81
N LEU A 85 10.66 5.12 -7.30
CA LEU A 85 10.36 4.48 -8.57
C LEU A 85 9.74 5.50 -9.50
N HIS A 86 10.25 5.57 -10.72
CA HIS A 86 9.89 6.53 -11.74
C HIS A 86 9.39 5.76 -12.95
N LEU A 87 8.07 5.68 -13.11
CA LEU A 87 7.43 4.98 -14.23
C LEU A 87 7.42 5.88 -15.46
N GLY A 88 7.94 5.34 -16.57
CA GLY A 88 7.86 5.95 -17.89
C GLY A 88 6.46 5.95 -18.46
N GLU A 89 6.33 6.38 -19.71
CA GLU A 89 5.06 6.27 -20.43
C GLU A 89 4.74 4.81 -20.77
N GLN A 90 3.46 4.49 -20.97
CA GLN A 90 2.99 3.16 -21.38
C GLN A 90 3.48 2.01 -20.48
N SER A 91 3.65 2.28 -19.18
CA SER A 91 4.26 1.36 -18.23
C SER A 91 3.20 0.72 -17.33
N GLU A 92 3.23 -0.61 -17.23
CA GLU A 92 2.39 -1.39 -16.31
C GLU A 92 3.28 -2.03 -15.25
N LEU A 93 3.08 -1.63 -13.99
CA LEU A 93 3.82 -2.13 -12.84
C LEU A 93 2.85 -2.78 -11.85
N ASP A 94 2.95 -4.08 -11.67
CA ASP A 94 2.21 -4.85 -10.67
C ASP A 94 3.07 -5.03 -9.43
N LEU A 95 2.62 -4.53 -8.28
CA LEU A 95 3.30 -4.69 -7.00
C LEU A 95 2.97 -6.07 -6.43
N GLN A 96 3.86 -7.05 -6.60
CA GLN A 96 3.65 -8.40 -6.10
C GLN A 96 3.86 -8.48 -4.60
N GLN A 97 4.91 -7.82 -4.11
CA GLN A 97 5.31 -7.80 -2.70
C GLN A 97 5.87 -6.43 -2.34
N LEU A 98 5.33 -5.85 -1.27
CA LEU A 98 5.86 -4.67 -0.60
C LEU A 98 5.60 -4.85 0.90
N ASP A 99 6.66 -5.22 1.62
CA ASP A 99 6.66 -5.38 3.06
C ASP A 99 7.99 -4.92 3.66
N ASP A 100 8.22 -5.23 4.93
CA ASP A 100 9.38 -4.78 5.69
C ASP A 100 10.68 -5.49 5.29
N THR A 101 10.62 -6.50 4.44
CA THR A 101 11.75 -7.36 4.05
C THR A 101 11.97 -7.44 2.54
N ALA A 102 10.96 -7.12 1.74
CA ALA A 102 11.06 -7.28 0.31
C ALA A 102 10.23 -6.26 -0.47
N PHE A 103 10.81 -5.88 -1.61
CA PHE A 103 10.10 -5.27 -2.72
C PHE A 103 10.16 -6.22 -3.92
N GLY A 104 9.01 -6.62 -4.42
CA GLY A 104 8.84 -7.45 -5.60
C GLY A 104 7.78 -6.84 -6.51
N ALA A 105 8.11 -6.62 -7.77
CA ALA A 105 7.17 -6.12 -8.77
C ALA A 105 7.29 -6.86 -10.09
N GLN A 106 6.26 -6.78 -10.92
CA GLN A 106 6.29 -7.21 -12.31
C GLN A 106 6.12 -6.00 -13.21
N LEU A 107 7.08 -5.79 -14.10
CA LEU A 107 7.02 -4.81 -15.17
C LEU A 107 6.59 -5.53 -16.46
N GLY A 108 5.28 -5.51 -16.74
CA GLY A 108 4.73 -6.20 -17.91
C GLY A 108 5.09 -5.53 -19.23
N GLN A 109 5.19 -4.20 -19.22
CA GLN A 109 5.57 -3.37 -20.35
C GLN A 109 6.05 -1.99 -19.89
N GLY A 110 6.71 -1.26 -20.80
CA GLY A 110 7.25 0.07 -20.54
C GLY A 110 8.56 0.03 -19.76
N SER A 111 8.78 1.05 -18.94
CA SER A 111 10.07 1.32 -18.31
C SER A 111 9.89 1.84 -16.88
N VAL A 112 10.79 1.45 -15.99
CA VAL A 112 10.88 1.99 -14.64
C VAL A 112 12.33 2.34 -14.33
N ASN A 113 12.56 3.56 -13.84
CA ASN A 113 13.81 3.94 -13.19
C ASN A 113 13.63 3.80 -11.67
N ILE A 114 14.59 3.17 -10.99
CA ILE A 114 14.54 2.86 -9.56
C ILE A 114 15.81 3.41 -8.92
N ASP A 115 15.64 4.32 -7.98
CA ASP A 115 16.70 4.84 -7.11
C ASP A 115 16.56 4.23 -5.72
N ILE A 116 17.61 3.53 -5.26
CA ILE A 116 17.68 2.92 -3.93
C ILE A 116 18.77 3.64 -3.14
N ALA A 117 18.37 4.60 -2.30
CA ALA A 117 19.34 5.33 -1.48
C ALA A 117 19.85 4.52 -0.27
N ASP A 118 19.06 3.57 0.23
CA ASP A 118 19.44 2.68 1.34
C ASP A 118 18.73 1.33 1.17
N LEU A 119 19.47 0.26 1.42
CA LEU A 119 19.01 -1.14 1.31
C LEU A 119 19.42 -1.85 2.60
N GLN A 120 18.43 -2.27 3.42
CA GLN A 120 18.74 -2.91 4.69
C GLN A 120 19.32 -4.31 4.47
N ALA A 121 20.12 -4.78 5.42
CA ALA A 121 20.69 -6.12 5.36
C ALA A 121 19.57 -7.19 5.34
N GLY A 122 19.52 -7.98 4.26
CA GLY A 122 18.51 -9.01 4.07
C GLY A 122 17.24 -8.52 3.35
N GLU A 123 17.14 -7.22 3.01
CA GLU A 123 16.10 -6.75 2.11
C GLU A 123 16.38 -7.21 0.68
N THR A 124 15.33 -7.63 -0.03
CA THR A 124 15.42 -8.05 -1.43
C THR A 124 14.60 -7.15 -2.34
N TYR A 125 15.19 -6.71 -3.45
CA TYR A 125 14.52 -5.94 -4.48
C TYR A 125 14.55 -6.71 -5.79
N SER A 126 13.38 -7.07 -6.31
CA SER A 126 13.28 -7.79 -7.57
C SER A 126 12.19 -7.23 -8.49
N VAL A 127 12.47 -7.23 -9.79
CA VAL A 127 11.52 -6.85 -10.84
C VAL A 127 11.45 -7.97 -11.88
N ASP A 128 10.30 -8.60 -11.98
CA ASP A 128 10.00 -9.56 -13.03
C ASP A 128 9.72 -8.83 -14.35
N THR A 129 10.35 -9.30 -15.41
CA THR A 129 10.14 -8.83 -16.78
C THR A 129 9.72 -10.01 -17.66
N PRO A 130 9.22 -9.79 -18.88
CA PRO A 130 8.90 -10.89 -19.81
C PRO A 130 10.06 -11.83 -20.15
N ARG A 131 11.32 -11.44 -19.91
CA ARG A 131 12.51 -12.23 -20.26
C ARG A 131 13.37 -12.68 -19.07
N GLY A 132 12.96 -12.38 -17.84
CA GLY A 132 13.69 -12.80 -16.64
C GLY A 132 13.41 -11.90 -15.45
N THR A 133 13.90 -12.33 -14.29
CA THR A 133 13.81 -11.59 -13.03
C THR A 133 15.10 -10.83 -12.80
N VAL A 134 14.97 -9.52 -12.60
CA VAL A 134 16.07 -8.63 -12.22
C VAL A 134 16.11 -8.51 -10.71
N THR A 135 17.27 -8.74 -10.09
CA THR A 135 17.51 -8.53 -8.66
C THR A 135 18.46 -7.33 -8.50
N LEU A 136 18.12 -6.39 -7.63
CA LEU A 136 18.94 -5.21 -7.33
C LEU A 136 19.69 -5.46 -6.02
N GLU A 137 21.01 -5.61 -6.08
CA GLU A 137 21.82 -6.13 -4.98
C GLU A 137 22.43 -5.05 -4.08
N ARG A 138 22.52 -3.81 -4.58
CA ARG A 138 23.14 -2.69 -3.85
C ARG A 138 22.32 -1.40 -3.97
N PRO A 139 22.49 -0.45 -3.03
CA PRO A 139 22.07 0.93 -3.25
C PRO A 139 22.65 1.46 -4.56
N GLY A 140 21.83 2.16 -5.33
CA GLY A 140 22.16 2.55 -6.70
C GLY A 140 20.95 3.04 -7.49
N GLU A 141 21.19 3.49 -8.72
CA GLU A 141 20.18 3.94 -9.67
C GLU A 141 20.17 2.98 -10.87
N TYR A 142 18.98 2.50 -11.21
CA TYR A 142 18.75 1.46 -12.21
C TYR A 142 17.62 1.87 -13.15
N ARG A 143 17.73 1.58 -14.46
CA ARG A 143 16.56 1.58 -15.37
C ARG A 143 16.31 0.17 -15.86
N ILE A 144 15.05 -0.25 -15.81
CA ILE A 144 14.59 -1.53 -16.34
C ILE A 144 13.54 -1.24 -17.42
N ASP A 145 13.84 -1.67 -18.64
CA ASP A 145 12.94 -1.63 -19.78
C ASP A 145 12.43 -3.05 -20.04
N ALA A 146 11.11 -3.26 -19.93
CA ALA A 146 10.52 -4.60 -20.11
C ALA A 146 10.77 -5.17 -21.52
N GLY A 147 10.91 -4.29 -22.51
CA GLY A 147 10.99 -4.64 -23.92
C GLY A 147 9.65 -5.06 -24.51
N THR A 148 9.67 -5.52 -25.76
CA THR A 148 8.50 -6.03 -26.49
C THR A 148 8.81 -7.41 -27.05
N THR A 149 7.96 -7.96 -27.93
CA THR A 149 8.34 -9.17 -28.69
C THR A 149 9.49 -8.92 -29.66
N GLN A 150 9.74 -7.68 -30.05
CA GLN A 150 10.75 -7.27 -31.03
C GLN A 150 11.95 -6.60 -30.37
N ASP A 151 11.71 -5.87 -29.28
CA ASP A 151 12.73 -5.14 -28.54
C ASP A 151 13.17 -5.95 -27.31
N PRO A 152 14.49 -6.01 -27.01
CA PRO A 152 15.01 -6.75 -25.86
C PRO A 152 14.58 -6.10 -24.55
N THR A 153 14.63 -6.90 -23.47
CA THR A 153 14.63 -6.35 -22.11
C THR A 153 15.99 -5.72 -21.86
N GLN A 154 16.02 -4.51 -21.30
CA GLN A 154 17.27 -3.82 -20.96
C GLN A 154 17.31 -3.54 -19.47
N VAL A 155 18.45 -3.80 -18.85
CA VAL A 155 18.75 -3.49 -17.45
C VAL A 155 19.97 -2.59 -17.44
N VAL A 156 19.76 -1.31 -17.20
CA VAL A 156 20.79 -0.28 -17.20
C VAL A 156 21.14 0.00 -15.74
N VAL A 157 22.41 -0.14 -15.39
CA VAL A 157 22.89 0.09 -14.03
C VAL A 157 23.73 1.36 -14.04
N PHE A 158 23.17 2.51 -13.65
CA PHE A 158 23.94 3.74 -13.56
C PHE A 158 24.93 3.70 -12.39
N SER A 159 24.48 3.17 -11.26
CA SER A 159 25.29 2.88 -10.07
C SER A 159 24.71 1.71 -9.30
N GLY A 160 25.53 1.02 -8.50
CA GLY A 160 25.13 -0.20 -7.80
C GLY A 160 25.50 -1.48 -8.55
N GLU A 161 24.74 -2.54 -8.33
CA GLU A 161 24.95 -3.88 -8.92
C GLU A 161 23.59 -4.58 -9.05
N ALA A 162 23.33 -5.18 -10.22
CA ALA A 162 22.13 -5.94 -10.49
C ALA A 162 22.46 -7.32 -11.06
N GLN A 163 21.55 -8.27 -10.89
CA GLN A 163 21.59 -9.57 -11.52
C GLN A 163 20.33 -9.77 -12.35
N ILE A 164 20.43 -10.47 -13.49
CA ILE A 164 19.25 -10.94 -14.23
C ILE A 164 19.30 -12.46 -14.39
N ALA A 165 18.22 -13.13 -14.01
CA ALA A 165 18.05 -14.57 -14.14
C ALA A 165 16.86 -14.89 -15.06
N GLY A 166 17.09 -15.69 -16.09
CA GLY A 166 16.02 -16.19 -16.98
C GLY A 166 16.35 -17.49 -17.71
N GLY A 167 17.56 -18.04 -17.54
CA GLY A 167 18.02 -19.26 -18.19
C GLY A 167 18.59 -20.29 -17.20
N PRO A 168 18.88 -21.52 -17.67
CA PRO A 168 19.39 -22.60 -16.82
C PRO A 168 20.81 -22.38 -16.30
N ASP A 169 21.56 -21.45 -16.89
CA ASP A 169 22.98 -21.22 -16.59
C ASP A 169 23.23 -20.33 -15.35
N GLY A 170 22.17 -19.87 -14.68
CA GLY A 170 22.24 -19.01 -13.49
C GLY A 170 22.09 -17.51 -13.78
N PRO A 171 22.17 -16.65 -12.75
CA PRO A 171 22.06 -15.22 -12.90
C PRO A 171 23.29 -14.62 -13.62
N VAL A 172 23.06 -13.54 -14.35
CA VAL A 172 24.11 -12.73 -14.98
C VAL A 172 24.28 -11.44 -14.20
N ASP A 173 25.50 -11.17 -13.74
CA ASP A 173 25.85 -9.91 -13.06
C ASP A 173 25.96 -8.74 -14.05
N ILE A 174 25.45 -7.58 -13.66
CA ILE A 174 25.50 -6.32 -14.39
C ILE A 174 26.02 -5.25 -13.42
N GLN A 175 27.18 -4.69 -13.70
CA GLN A 175 27.87 -3.75 -12.82
C GLN A 175 27.48 -2.29 -13.12
N GLY A 176 27.75 -1.39 -12.17
CA GLY A 176 27.61 0.05 -12.40
C GLY A 176 28.37 0.55 -13.64
N GLY A 177 27.67 1.28 -14.50
CA GLY A 177 28.15 1.75 -15.80
C GLY A 177 27.87 0.79 -16.96
N GLU A 178 27.21 -0.34 -16.71
CA GLU A 178 26.86 -1.33 -17.74
C GLU A 178 25.36 -1.39 -18.04
N THR A 179 25.05 -1.93 -19.22
CA THR A 179 23.69 -2.31 -19.62
C THR A 179 23.66 -3.79 -20.00
N GLY A 180 22.79 -4.56 -19.34
CA GLY A 180 22.45 -5.91 -19.75
C GLY A 180 21.30 -5.90 -20.74
N ILE A 181 21.52 -6.45 -21.93
CA ILE A 181 20.53 -6.55 -23.01
C ILE A 181 20.12 -8.02 -23.15
N VAL A 182 18.86 -8.34 -22.86
CA VAL A 182 18.32 -9.71 -22.91
C VAL A 182 17.36 -9.85 -24.09
N THR A 183 17.74 -10.68 -25.06
CA THR A 183 16.99 -10.83 -26.33
C THR A 183 16.00 -11.98 -26.32
N GLY A 184 16.24 -13.02 -25.51
CA GLY A 184 15.40 -14.23 -25.46
C GLY A 184 15.20 -14.73 -24.04
N ALA A 185 14.03 -15.31 -23.77
CA ALA A 185 13.72 -16.01 -22.52
C ALA A 185 14.06 -17.51 -22.61
N ASP A 186 13.92 -18.12 -23.80
CA ASP A 186 14.27 -19.52 -24.08
C ASP A 186 14.64 -19.71 -25.58
N PRO A 187 15.92 -19.98 -25.93
CA PRO A 187 17.06 -19.97 -25.03
C PRO A 187 17.30 -18.56 -24.49
N PHE A 188 17.71 -18.49 -23.22
CA PHE A 188 18.10 -17.24 -22.60
C PHE A 188 19.34 -16.68 -23.30
N GLY A 189 19.23 -15.47 -23.85
CA GLY A 189 20.30 -14.82 -24.59
C GLY A 189 20.52 -13.42 -24.08
N TYR A 190 21.77 -13.09 -23.75
CA TYR A 190 22.14 -11.78 -23.21
C TYR A 190 23.41 -11.22 -23.86
N THR A 191 23.59 -9.91 -23.75
CA THR A 191 24.82 -9.19 -24.06
C THR A 191 25.04 -8.10 -23.02
N LEU A 192 26.28 -7.92 -22.58
CA LEU A 192 26.66 -6.82 -21.69
C LEU A 192 27.32 -5.71 -22.52
N ALA A 193 26.79 -4.50 -22.41
CA ALA A 193 27.36 -3.30 -23.00
C ALA A 193 27.99 -2.44 -21.89
N GLN A 194 29.19 -1.92 -22.17
CA GLN A 194 29.91 -0.98 -21.29
C GLN A 194 29.44 0.46 -21.53
N SER A 195 28.14 0.67 -21.44
CA SER A 195 27.51 1.98 -21.41
C SER A 195 26.27 1.94 -20.54
N ALA A 196 25.99 3.03 -19.85
CA ALA A 196 24.75 3.25 -19.09
C ALA A 196 24.14 4.57 -19.58
N ASP A 197 23.57 4.52 -20.78
CA ASP A 197 23.04 5.70 -21.46
C ASP A 197 21.71 6.13 -20.85
N ARG A 198 21.62 7.41 -20.47
CA ARG A 198 20.40 8.04 -19.93
C ARG A 198 19.44 8.41 -21.05
N ASP A 199 18.15 8.37 -20.74
CA ASP A 199 17.07 8.86 -21.60
C ASP A 199 16.22 9.95 -20.89
N PRO A 200 15.16 10.47 -21.53
CA PRO A 200 14.28 11.47 -20.92
C PRO A 200 13.50 11.03 -19.67
N LEU A 201 13.35 9.73 -19.39
CA LEU A 201 12.81 9.22 -18.13
C LEU A 201 13.84 9.43 -17.02
N ASP A 202 15.09 9.04 -17.28
CA ASP A 202 16.19 9.15 -16.31
C ASP A 202 16.50 10.62 -15.97
N ASP A 203 16.50 11.52 -16.96
CA ASP A 203 16.73 12.95 -16.72
C ASP A 203 15.63 13.58 -15.83
N TRP A 204 14.40 13.10 -15.96
CA TRP A 204 13.28 13.54 -15.12
C TRP A 204 13.38 12.96 -13.70
N ALA A 205 13.71 11.66 -13.58
CA ALA A 205 13.94 10.99 -12.31
C ALA A 205 15.07 11.66 -11.51
N ASP A 206 16.21 11.93 -12.15
CA ASP A 206 17.37 12.59 -11.56
C ASP A 206 17.06 14.00 -11.02
N GLY A 207 16.14 14.74 -11.65
CA GLY A 207 15.59 15.99 -11.10
C GLY A 207 14.93 15.83 -9.73
N ARG A 208 14.16 14.74 -9.54
CA ARG A 208 13.47 14.43 -8.29
C ARG A 208 14.44 13.87 -7.25
N ILE A 209 15.26 12.90 -7.63
CA ILE A 209 16.28 12.28 -6.77
C ILE A 209 17.19 13.35 -6.17
N ARG A 210 17.67 14.33 -6.96
CA ARG A 210 18.47 15.45 -6.42
C ARG A 210 17.72 16.28 -5.40
N THR A 211 16.43 16.51 -5.61
CA THR A 211 15.58 17.27 -4.67
C THR A 211 15.41 16.49 -3.37
N ALA A 212 15.28 15.15 -3.44
CA ALA A 212 15.13 14.24 -2.31
C ALA A 212 16.45 13.81 -1.64
N SER A 213 17.61 14.04 -2.27
CA SER A 213 18.92 13.48 -1.89
C SER A 213 19.44 13.87 -0.50
N ALA A 214 18.87 14.91 0.11
CA ALA A 214 19.23 15.32 1.46
C ALA A 214 18.79 14.27 2.47
N ALA A 215 19.73 13.77 3.28
CA ALA A 215 19.40 12.91 4.40
C ALA A 215 18.41 13.64 5.34
N PRO A 216 17.25 13.05 5.67
CA PRO A 216 16.34 13.66 6.61
C PRO A 216 17.04 13.79 7.96
N ARG A 217 16.99 14.99 8.55
CA ARG A 217 17.67 15.26 9.82
C ARG A 217 16.90 14.80 11.04
N TYR A 218 15.57 14.76 10.92
CA TYR A 218 14.66 14.66 12.06
C TYR A 218 13.63 13.54 11.92
N VAL A 219 13.70 12.75 10.84
CA VAL A 219 12.86 11.57 10.61
C VAL A 219 13.69 10.44 10.00
N SER A 220 13.23 9.20 10.15
CA SER A 220 13.86 8.04 9.52
C SER A 220 13.74 8.11 8.00
N ARG A 221 14.78 7.68 7.29
CA ARG A 221 14.74 7.49 5.82
C ARG A 221 13.73 6.41 5.39
N ALA A 222 13.36 5.49 6.30
CA ALA A 222 12.33 4.49 6.02
C ALA A 222 10.91 5.08 6.02
N MET A 223 10.73 6.34 6.42
CA MET A 223 9.40 6.97 6.52
C MET A 223 8.97 7.53 5.16
N THR A 224 8.13 6.79 4.44
CA THR A 224 7.61 7.22 3.14
C THR A 224 7.06 8.65 3.17
N GLY A 225 7.48 9.48 2.21
CA GLY A 225 7.06 10.87 2.06
C GLY A 225 7.86 11.89 2.88
N TYR A 226 8.99 11.50 3.49
CA TYR A 226 9.87 12.45 4.18
C TYR A 226 10.48 13.50 3.23
N GLN A 227 10.59 13.17 1.95
CA GLN A 227 11.27 13.93 0.90
C GLN A 227 10.74 15.37 0.76
N ASP A 228 9.44 15.58 0.98
CA ASP A 228 8.79 16.88 0.78
C ASP A 228 8.88 17.80 2.02
N LEU A 229 9.26 17.27 3.19
CA LEU A 229 9.15 17.99 4.47
C LEU A 229 10.06 19.22 4.54
N ASP A 230 11.30 19.10 4.07
CA ASP A 230 12.28 20.18 4.17
C ASP A 230 11.94 21.36 3.22
N ALA A 231 11.26 21.09 2.11
CA ALA A 231 10.80 22.12 1.17
C ALA A 231 9.47 22.77 1.61
N ALA A 232 8.58 22.00 2.27
CA ALA A 232 7.24 22.45 2.59
C ALA A 232 7.07 23.04 4.01
N GLY A 233 8.08 22.91 4.87
CA GLY A 233 7.94 23.33 6.26
C GLY A 233 9.25 23.66 6.97
N THR A 234 9.12 23.90 8.26
CA THR A 234 10.23 24.30 9.14
C THR A 234 10.26 23.48 10.41
N TRP A 235 11.45 23.10 10.82
CA TRP A 235 11.70 22.36 12.04
C TRP A 235 12.02 23.32 13.19
N HIS A 236 11.34 23.18 14.32
CA HIS A 236 11.61 23.94 15.53
C HIS A 236 11.75 23.01 16.74
N GLN A 237 12.65 23.34 17.63
CA GLN A 237 12.75 22.67 18.93
C GLN A 237 11.73 23.26 19.90
N THR A 238 10.96 22.39 20.53
CA THR A 238 9.99 22.74 21.57
C THR A 238 10.37 22.07 22.89
N PRO A 239 10.21 22.74 24.04
CA PRO A 239 10.51 22.11 25.33
C PRO A 239 9.65 20.86 25.63
N THR A 240 8.42 20.83 25.10
CA THR A 240 7.46 19.76 25.40
C THR A 240 7.58 18.56 24.46
N TYR A 241 7.83 18.78 23.16
CA TYR A 241 7.76 17.73 22.14
C TYR A 241 9.10 17.47 21.44
N GLY A 242 10.16 18.20 21.78
CA GLY A 242 11.43 18.13 21.05
C GLY A 242 11.27 18.73 19.66
N THR A 243 11.81 18.05 18.64
CA THR A 243 11.76 18.54 17.26
C THR A 243 10.35 18.40 16.67
N VAL A 244 9.77 19.53 16.28
CA VAL A 244 8.43 19.61 15.68
C VAL A 244 8.54 20.23 14.30
N TRP A 245 7.90 19.63 13.31
CA TRP A 245 7.78 20.18 11.97
C TRP A 245 6.52 21.02 11.84
N TYR A 246 6.59 22.11 11.11
CA TYR A 246 5.44 22.97 10.86
C TYR A 246 5.33 23.31 9.38
N PRO A 247 4.17 23.10 8.75
CA PRO A 247 3.96 23.46 7.36
C PRO A 247 4.01 24.99 7.21
N THR A 248 4.52 25.45 6.06
CA THR A 248 4.67 26.89 5.78
C THR A 248 3.64 27.44 4.81
N ASP A 249 3.09 26.60 3.91
CA ASP A 249 2.10 26.99 2.92
C ASP A 249 0.78 26.26 3.17
N VAL A 250 0.00 26.76 4.12
CA VAL A 250 -1.34 26.25 4.42
C VAL A 250 -2.37 27.38 4.49
N PRO A 251 -3.63 27.14 4.10
CA PRO A 251 -4.70 28.13 4.23
C PRO A 251 -4.88 28.63 5.67
N SER A 252 -5.42 29.85 5.81
CA SER A 252 -5.83 30.36 7.11
C SER A 252 -6.86 29.44 7.77
N GLY A 253 -6.67 29.10 9.04
CA GLY A 253 -7.54 28.18 9.77
C GLY A 253 -7.42 26.72 9.32
N TRP A 254 -6.31 26.37 8.66
CA TRP A 254 -6.00 24.98 8.31
C TRP A 254 -5.95 24.08 9.55
N VAL A 255 -6.43 22.85 9.39
CA VAL A 255 -6.45 21.82 10.43
C VAL A 255 -6.06 20.48 9.77
N PRO A 256 -5.27 19.63 10.44
CA PRO A 256 -4.98 18.29 9.95
C PRO A 256 -6.27 17.49 9.68
N TYR A 257 -6.22 16.63 8.66
CA TYR A 257 -7.33 15.81 8.17
C TYR A 257 -8.55 16.61 7.71
N ARG A 258 -8.35 17.74 7.01
CA ARG A 258 -9.44 18.56 6.44
C ARG A 258 -9.32 18.80 4.94
N TYR A 259 -8.12 18.92 4.40
CA TYR A 259 -7.86 19.22 2.99
C TYR A 259 -7.40 17.95 2.28
N GLY A 260 -8.38 17.20 1.80
CA GLY A 260 -8.19 15.86 1.28
C GLY A 260 -9.52 15.13 1.21
N HIS A 261 -9.45 13.81 1.12
CA HIS A 261 -10.62 12.96 1.12
C HIS A 261 -10.34 11.62 1.80
N TRP A 262 -11.40 10.94 2.21
CA TRP A 262 -11.31 9.58 2.71
C TRP A 262 -11.45 8.60 1.55
N ALA A 263 -10.55 7.62 1.48
CA ALA A 263 -10.68 6.45 0.63
C ALA A 263 -10.77 5.20 1.52
N ASN A 264 -11.41 4.15 1.03
CA ASN A 264 -11.44 2.88 1.73
C ASN A 264 -10.44 1.93 1.09
N ASP A 265 -9.57 1.36 1.92
CA ASP A 265 -8.65 0.29 1.57
C ASP A 265 -9.09 -0.99 2.28
N ASP A 266 -9.11 -2.13 1.58
CA ASP A 266 -9.60 -3.39 2.15
C ASP A 266 -8.71 -3.95 3.28
N ARG A 267 -7.44 -3.54 3.35
CA ARG A 267 -6.46 -3.99 4.36
C ARG A 267 -6.54 -3.14 5.63
N TRP A 268 -6.66 -1.82 5.48
CA TRP A 268 -6.60 -0.87 6.61
C TRP A 268 -7.93 -0.15 6.91
N GLY A 269 -8.92 -0.23 6.03
CA GLY A 269 -10.18 0.49 6.13
C GLY A 269 -10.07 1.94 5.67
N TRP A 270 -10.77 2.83 6.36
CA TRP A 270 -10.81 4.25 6.03
C TRP A 270 -9.43 4.90 6.17
N THR A 271 -8.92 5.38 5.05
CA THR A 271 -7.58 5.92 4.83
C THR A 271 -7.68 7.36 4.36
N TRP A 272 -6.90 8.25 4.99
CA TRP A 272 -6.88 9.66 4.60
C TRP A 272 -5.95 9.86 3.41
N ILE A 273 -6.42 10.57 2.38
CA ILE A 273 -5.62 10.99 1.23
C ILE A 273 -5.55 12.51 1.25
N ASP A 274 -4.40 13.06 1.62
CA ASP A 274 -4.21 14.50 1.73
C ASP A 274 -3.93 15.16 0.37
N ASP A 275 -4.47 16.36 0.15
CA ASP A 275 -4.29 17.09 -1.10
C ASP A 275 -2.91 17.77 -1.20
N GLN A 276 -2.23 18.00 -0.07
CA GLN A 276 -0.94 18.68 -0.06
C GLN A 276 0.19 17.74 -0.48
N PRO A 277 1.16 18.16 -1.31
CA PRO A 277 2.25 17.28 -1.75
C PRO A 277 3.01 16.59 -0.60
N TRP A 278 3.26 17.33 0.48
CA TRP A 278 3.92 16.86 1.69
C TRP A 278 3.04 16.02 2.63
N GLY A 279 1.75 15.88 2.32
CA GLY A 279 0.72 15.38 3.21
C GLY A 279 0.73 13.88 3.51
N PHE A 280 1.65 13.09 2.93
CA PHE A 280 1.70 11.66 3.24
C PHE A 280 2.30 11.38 4.62
N ALA A 281 3.56 11.76 4.84
CA ALA A 281 4.26 11.39 6.08
C ALA A 281 3.55 11.91 7.35
N PRO A 282 3.12 13.19 7.42
CA PRO A 282 2.49 13.72 8.63
C PRO A 282 1.11 13.16 8.98
N PHE A 283 0.47 12.43 8.07
CA PHE A 283 -0.89 11.91 8.23
C PHE A 283 -0.91 10.39 8.41
N HIS A 284 0.18 9.71 8.11
CA HIS A 284 0.31 8.26 8.28
C HIS A 284 1.33 7.86 9.36
N TYR A 285 2.10 8.82 9.87
CA TYR A 285 3.07 8.64 10.95
C TYR A 285 2.99 9.80 11.97
N GLY A 286 3.55 9.62 13.16
CA GLY A 286 3.68 10.69 14.15
C GLY A 286 2.37 11.09 14.84
N ARG A 287 2.28 12.34 15.32
CA ARG A 287 1.07 12.95 15.92
C ARG A 287 1.02 14.45 15.62
N TRP A 288 -0.17 15.04 15.69
CA TRP A 288 -0.34 16.49 15.54
C TRP A 288 -0.55 17.18 16.89
N ALA A 289 0.16 18.28 17.12
CA ALA A 289 0.01 19.12 18.30
C ALA A 289 -0.31 20.55 17.88
N TYR A 290 -1.24 21.19 18.60
CA TYR A 290 -1.51 22.61 18.44
C TYR A 290 -0.70 23.41 19.48
N VAL A 291 0.34 24.10 19.03
CA VAL A 291 1.35 24.77 19.87
C VAL A 291 1.52 26.20 19.38
N ASP A 292 1.48 27.18 20.29
CA ASP A 292 1.65 28.62 19.97
C ASP A 292 0.77 29.09 18.79
N ASP A 293 -0.51 28.71 18.82
CA ASP A 293 -1.52 29.03 17.80
C ASP A 293 -1.22 28.52 16.37
N ARG A 294 -0.39 27.48 16.25
CA ARG A 294 -0.09 26.79 14.99
C ARG A 294 -0.08 25.28 15.15
N TRP A 295 -0.45 24.58 14.08
CA TRP A 295 -0.33 23.12 14.01
C TRP A 295 1.11 22.71 13.73
N GLY A 296 1.66 21.87 14.60
CA GLY A 296 2.96 21.22 14.43
C GLY A 296 2.84 19.71 14.44
N TRP A 297 3.58 19.05 13.57
CA TRP A 297 3.68 17.60 13.50
C TRP A 297 4.88 17.09 14.28
N VAL A 298 4.63 16.09 15.12
CA VAL A 298 5.61 15.41 15.97
C VAL A 298 5.86 14.03 15.36
N PRO A 299 7.00 13.78 14.69
CA PRO A 299 7.26 12.51 14.01
C PRO A 299 7.51 11.35 14.97
N GLY A 300 8.13 11.63 16.12
CA GLY A 300 8.75 10.63 16.98
C GLY A 300 10.26 10.49 16.72
N PRO A 301 10.95 9.57 17.41
CA PRO A 301 12.40 9.40 17.31
C PRO A 301 12.84 8.85 15.94
N VAL A 302 14.02 9.28 15.47
CA VAL A 302 14.57 8.94 14.13
C VAL A 302 14.98 7.48 14.04
N GLU A 303 15.47 6.93 15.14
CA GLU A 303 16.02 5.57 15.24
C GLU A 303 14.97 4.46 15.23
N VAL A 304 13.68 4.80 15.35
CA VAL A 304 12.59 3.83 15.38
C VAL A 304 12.05 3.62 13.97
N HIS A 305 11.90 2.36 13.57
CA HIS A 305 11.27 2.02 12.30
C HIS A 305 9.82 2.54 12.25
N PRO A 306 9.46 3.33 11.24
CA PRO A 306 8.11 3.86 11.10
C PRO A 306 7.14 2.74 10.74
N VAL A 307 5.95 2.75 11.36
CA VAL A 307 4.87 1.81 11.05
C VAL A 307 3.70 2.61 10.51
N TYR A 308 3.26 2.25 9.30
CA TYR A 308 2.15 2.91 8.62
C TYR A 308 0.83 2.75 9.37
N ALA A 309 0.03 3.83 9.41
CA ALA A 309 -1.38 3.80 9.78
C ALA A 309 -2.22 4.53 8.71
N PRO A 310 -3.43 4.05 8.38
CA PRO A 310 -4.28 4.69 7.35
C PRO A 310 -4.72 6.10 7.71
N ALA A 311 -4.86 6.39 9.00
CA ALA A 311 -5.03 7.71 9.57
C ALA A 311 -4.85 7.62 11.09
N LEU A 312 -4.33 8.68 11.70
CA LEU A 312 -4.12 8.78 13.15
C LEU A 312 -5.14 9.74 13.74
N VAL A 313 -6.41 9.32 13.68
CA VAL A 313 -7.58 10.11 14.13
C VAL A 313 -8.49 9.30 15.04
N SER A 314 -9.35 10.02 15.77
CA SER A 314 -10.48 9.43 16.49
C SER A 314 -11.79 9.86 15.86
N PHE A 315 -12.68 8.89 15.59
CA PHE A 315 -13.99 9.12 14.99
C PHE A 315 -15.10 9.28 16.05
N PHE A 316 -16.10 10.08 15.71
CA PHE A 316 -17.36 10.22 16.43
C PHE A 316 -18.51 10.45 15.45
N ALA A 317 -19.74 10.04 15.80
CA ALA A 317 -20.90 10.12 14.92
C ALA A 317 -22.24 10.27 15.69
N GLY A 318 -23.31 10.63 14.98
CA GLY A 318 -24.68 10.60 15.50
C GLY A 318 -25.05 11.80 16.40
N ALA A 319 -25.90 11.59 17.42
CA ALA A 319 -26.35 12.64 18.35
C ALA A 319 -25.23 13.35 19.10
N ALA A 320 -24.03 12.76 19.14
CA ALA A 320 -22.80 13.37 19.62
C ALA A 320 -22.40 14.64 18.86
N VAL A 321 -22.97 14.87 17.67
CA VAL A 321 -22.73 16.03 16.80
C VAL A 321 -23.91 17.01 16.80
N GLY A 322 -24.86 16.86 17.74
CA GLY A 322 -25.97 17.79 17.94
C GLY A 322 -27.22 17.56 17.07
N ALA A 323 -27.31 16.45 16.33
CA ALA A 323 -28.49 16.10 15.51
C ALA A 323 -29.44 15.11 16.23
N ALA A 324 -30.75 15.31 16.10
CA ALA A 324 -31.78 14.40 16.62
C ALA A 324 -31.74 13.04 15.89
N ILE A 325 -31.73 11.94 16.66
CA ILE A 325 -31.62 10.56 16.16
C ILE A 325 -32.97 10.11 15.60
N THR A 326 -33.17 10.12 14.28
CA THR A 326 -34.34 9.47 13.66
C THR A 326 -34.08 8.73 12.34
N ALA A 327 -32.83 8.49 11.89
CA ALA A 327 -32.58 7.82 10.60
C ALA A 327 -31.35 6.88 10.61
N ALA A 328 -31.12 6.12 9.53
CA ALA A 328 -30.09 5.07 9.42
C ALA A 328 -28.64 5.59 9.54
N VAL A 329 -27.67 4.70 9.81
CA VAL A 329 -26.23 5.02 10.02
C VAL A 329 -25.66 5.91 8.91
N ASP A 330 -26.06 5.68 7.65
CA ASP A 330 -25.58 6.38 6.46
C ASP A 330 -26.07 7.84 6.31
N SER A 331 -26.83 8.37 7.27
CA SER A 331 -27.46 9.70 7.19
C SER A 331 -27.03 10.70 8.27
N HIS A 332 -26.15 10.30 9.19
CA HIS A 332 -25.69 11.19 10.26
C HIS A 332 -24.37 11.88 9.91
N PRO A 333 -24.13 13.10 10.41
CA PRO A 333 -22.81 13.69 10.36
C PRO A 333 -21.78 12.82 11.08
N ILE A 334 -20.59 12.77 10.50
CA ILE A 334 -19.42 12.07 11.05
C ILE A 334 -18.37 13.14 11.32
N GLY A 335 -17.71 13.02 12.45
CA GLY A 335 -16.56 13.83 12.76
C GLY A 335 -15.34 13.02 13.14
N TRP A 336 -14.19 13.66 13.00
CA TRP A 336 -12.91 13.14 13.44
C TRP A 336 -11.99 14.27 13.89
N TYR A 337 -11.04 13.94 14.76
CA TYR A 337 -9.94 14.83 15.15
C TYR A 337 -8.60 14.09 15.13
N PRO A 338 -7.49 14.78 14.83
CA PRO A 338 -6.17 14.16 14.85
C PRO A 338 -5.76 13.77 16.27
N LEU A 339 -5.16 12.59 16.41
CA LEU A 339 -4.56 12.17 17.68
C LEU A 339 -3.36 13.05 18.02
N GLY A 340 -3.29 13.48 19.29
CA GLY A 340 -2.18 14.24 19.86
C GLY A 340 -1.05 13.36 20.39
N PRO A 341 0.14 13.93 20.67
CA PRO A 341 1.22 13.23 21.37
C PRO A 341 0.74 12.67 22.71
N GLY A 342 1.05 11.41 22.99
CA GLY A 342 0.55 10.66 24.15
C GLY A 342 -0.80 9.96 23.95
N GLU A 343 -1.51 10.21 22.83
CA GLU A 343 -2.77 9.53 22.53
C GLU A 343 -2.54 8.27 21.69
N ILE A 344 -3.21 7.19 22.11
CA ILE A 344 -3.03 5.85 21.55
C ILE A 344 -3.89 5.70 20.30
N TYR A 345 -3.25 5.36 19.19
CA TYR A 345 -3.93 4.87 18.01
C TYR A 345 -4.32 3.40 18.20
N ARG A 346 -5.59 3.09 17.95
CA ARG A 346 -6.10 1.72 17.97
C ARG A 346 -6.54 1.34 16.56
N PRO A 347 -5.77 0.48 15.87
CA PRO A 347 -6.16 -0.03 14.57
C PRO A 347 -7.59 -0.58 14.59
N PRO A 348 -8.49 -0.10 13.71
CA PRO A 348 -9.85 -0.66 13.59
C PRO A 348 -9.88 -1.99 12.84
N TYR A 349 -8.76 -2.37 12.24
CA TYR A 349 -8.53 -3.63 11.54
C TYR A 349 -7.82 -4.63 12.45
N ARG A 350 -7.89 -5.92 12.08
CA ARG A 350 -7.32 -7.00 12.87
C ARG A 350 -5.79 -6.96 12.77
N VAL A 351 -5.12 -6.89 13.92
CA VAL A 351 -3.66 -6.84 14.04
C VAL A 351 -3.19 -7.53 15.31
N SER A 352 -1.90 -7.83 15.37
CA SER A 352 -1.20 -8.35 16.54
C SER A 352 -0.93 -7.25 17.56
N ASP A 353 -0.70 -7.65 18.82
CA ASP A 353 -0.24 -6.75 19.87
C ASP A 353 1.10 -6.08 19.53
N THR A 354 1.96 -6.77 18.77
CA THR A 354 3.25 -6.24 18.32
C THR A 354 3.04 -5.06 17.38
N TYR A 355 2.13 -5.17 16.42
CA TYR A 355 1.80 -4.08 15.52
C TYR A 355 1.20 -2.89 16.28
N VAL A 356 0.23 -3.13 17.18
CA VAL A 356 -0.35 -2.08 18.04
C VAL A 356 0.72 -1.36 18.87
N ARG A 357 1.71 -2.11 19.38
CA ARG A 357 2.83 -1.53 20.10
C ARG A 357 3.69 -0.66 19.18
N ASN A 358 4.11 -1.18 18.03
CA ASN A 358 5.07 -0.51 17.15
C ASN A 358 4.49 0.76 16.52
N VAL A 359 3.20 0.78 16.16
CA VAL A 359 2.54 1.99 15.62
C VAL A 359 2.39 3.11 16.67
N ASN A 360 2.51 2.80 17.97
CA ASN A 360 2.34 3.76 19.06
C ASN A 360 3.64 4.14 19.80
N VAL A 361 4.66 3.28 19.78
CA VAL A 361 5.85 3.40 20.66
C VAL A 361 6.63 4.70 20.48
N THR A 362 6.54 5.33 19.31
CA THR A 362 7.22 6.59 19.00
C THR A 362 6.56 7.82 19.63
N ASN A 363 5.26 7.72 19.96
CA ASN A 363 4.45 8.88 20.37
C ASN A 363 3.72 8.67 21.71
N VAL A 364 3.75 7.45 22.25
CA VAL A 364 3.06 7.07 23.49
C VAL A 364 4.05 6.37 24.43
N ARG A 365 3.95 6.63 25.73
CA ARG A 365 4.82 5.97 26.72
C ARG A 365 4.51 4.47 26.79
N ASN A 366 5.55 3.63 26.80
CA ASN A 366 5.45 2.16 26.86
C ASN A 366 4.50 1.61 27.95
N VAL A 367 4.44 2.27 29.11
CA VAL A 367 3.54 1.89 30.21
C VAL A 367 2.05 2.04 29.86
N GLU A 368 1.69 3.00 29.02
CA GLU A 368 0.32 3.24 28.56
C GLU A 368 -0.07 2.21 27.47
N ILE A 369 0.88 1.85 26.61
CA ILE A 369 0.70 0.80 25.59
C ILE A 369 0.48 -0.56 26.25
N ASN A 370 1.30 -0.92 27.25
CA ASN A 370 1.19 -2.19 27.97
C ASN A 370 -0.15 -2.35 28.72
N ARG A 371 -0.79 -1.23 29.13
CA ARG A 371 -2.13 -1.29 29.70
C ARG A 371 -3.18 -1.75 28.70
N ILE A 372 -2.95 -1.56 27.40
CA ILE A 372 -3.91 -1.84 26.34
C ILE A 372 -3.72 -3.24 25.75
N THR A 373 -2.49 -3.66 25.49
CA THR A 373 -2.21 -5.01 24.97
C THR A 373 -2.66 -6.10 25.97
N ASN A 374 -2.65 -5.80 27.27
CA ASN A 374 -3.17 -6.70 28.31
C ASN A 374 -4.71 -6.76 28.39
N ILE A 375 -5.45 -5.89 27.67
CA ILE A 375 -6.93 -5.82 27.68
C ILE A 375 -7.50 -6.33 26.35
N HIS A 376 -6.90 -7.37 25.79
CA HIS A 376 -7.35 -8.00 24.55
C HIS A 376 -8.73 -8.71 24.63
N ASN A 377 -9.51 -8.53 25.72
CA ASN A 377 -10.80 -9.20 25.95
C ASN A 377 -11.84 -8.33 26.70
N GLY A 378 -12.05 -7.05 26.33
CA GLY A 378 -13.20 -6.30 26.85
C GLY A 378 -13.38 -4.89 26.28
N PRO A 379 -14.62 -4.33 26.31
CA PRO A 379 -14.89 -2.96 25.87
C PRO A 379 -14.23 -1.99 26.85
N THR A 380 -13.00 -1.59 26.56
CA THR A 380 -12.30 -0.62 27.39
C THR A 380 -12.73 0.78 26.99
N THR A 381 -13.22 1.53 27.97
CA THR A 381 -13.47 2.97 27.87
C THR A 381 -12.27 3.65 27.23
N ILE A 382 -12.48 4.32 26.10
CA ILE A 382 -11.47 5.10 25.41
C ILE A 382 -11.07 6.25 26.33
N ILE A 383 -9.92 6.15 27.01
CA ILE A 383 -9.32 7.28 27.73
C ILE A 383 -8.37 7.96 26.75
N GLU A 384 -8.95 8.69 25.80
CA GLU A 384 -8.23 9.71 25.07
C GLU A 384 -8.38 11.03 25.83
N ASN A 385 -7.28 11.75 26.00
CA ASN A 385 -7.33 13.09 26.59
C ASN A 385 -8.15 14.05 25.69
N GLY A 386 -8.31 13.73 24.41
CA GLY A 386 -9.05 14.52 23.44
C GLY A 386 -8.34 15.83 23.15
N ALA A 387 -7.00 15.84 23.15
CA ALA A 387 -6.20 17.07 23.13
C ALA A 387 -6.57 18.01 21.97
N ASN A 388 -6.96 17.40 20.83
CA ASN A 388 -7.31 18.09 19.60
C ASN A 388 -8.82 18.07 19.29
N ARG A 389 -9.67 17.54 20.18
CA ARG A 389 -11.10 17.30 19.91
C ARG A 389 -11.86 18.56 19.49
N ARG A 390 -11.56 19.69 20.10
CA ARG A 390 -12.15 21.00 19.78
C ARG A 390 -11.88 21.48 18.34
N PHE A 391 -10.95 20.85 17.62
CA PHE A 391 -10.60 21.18 16.25
C PHE A 391 -11.18 20.18 15.23
N ALA A 392 -12.08 19.29 15.66
CA ALA A 392 -12.61 18.25 14.81
C ALA A 392 -13.18 18.79 13.48
N THR A 393 -13.02 17.98 12.44
CA THR A 393 -13.70 18.18 11.16
C THR A 393 -14.95 17.33 11.18
N VAL A 394 -16.08 17.90 10.78
CA VAL A 394 -17.39 17.24 10.74
C VAL A 394 -17.98 17.40 9.35
N VAL A 395 -18.47 16.33 8.74
CA VAL A 395 -19.09 16.34 7.40
C VAL A 395 -20.33 15.44 7.37
N PRO A 396 -21.25 15.62 6.40
CA PRO A 396 -22.25 14.61 6.08
C PRO A 396 -21.58 13.26 5.73
N ALA A 397 -22.18 12.13 6.13
CA ALA A 397 -21.63 10.80 5.88
C ALA A 397 -21.33 10.51 4.41
N GLN A 398 -22.13 11.06 3.49
CA GLN A 398 -21.99 10.89 2.04
C GLN A 398 -20.68 11.47 1.50
N VAL A 399 -20.12 12.49 2.16
CA VAL A 399 -18.82 13.07 1.76
C VAL A 399 -17.71 12.04 1.94
N MET A 400 -17.73 11.33 3.07
CA MET A 400 -16.79 10.25 3.36
C MET A 400 -17.06 9.02 2.49
N ALA A 401 -18.33 8.59 2.41
CA ALA A 401 -18.75 7.43 1.63
C ALA A 401 -18.41 7.54 0.14
N GLY A 402 -18.66 8.72 -0.45
CA GLY A 402 -18.44 9.03 -1.86
C GLY A 402 -17.06 9.58 -2.20
N ARG A 403 -16.09 9.53 -1.26
CA ARG A 403 -14.69 9.99 -1.47
C ARG A 403 -14.59 11.45 -1.94
N GLN A 404 -15.46 12.31 -1.42
CA GLN A 404 -15.54 13.71 -1.83
C GLN A 404 -14.52 14.59 -1.07
N PRO A 405 -14.07 15.71 -1.66
CA PRO A 405 -13.23 16.67 -0.96
C PRO A 405 -13.89 17.19 0.32
N VAL A 406 -13.18 17.05 1.44
CA VAL A 406 -13.73 17.32 2.79
C VAL A 406 -13.85 18.81 3.08
N ALA A 407 -12.84 19.61 2.72
CA ALA A 407 -12.74 21.01 3.16
C ALA A 407 -13.98 21.85 2.79
N HIS A 408 -14.59 21.59 1.63
CA HIS A 408 -15.75 22.32 1.14
C HIS A 408 -17.08 21.87 1.75
N ALA A 409 -17.11 20.69 2.37
CA ALA A 409 -18.31 20.12 2.98
C ALA A 409 -18.29 20.12 4.52
N ALA A 410 -17.26 20.73 5.12
CA ALA A 410 -17.10 20.83 6.55
C ALA A 410 -18.24 21.66 7.18
N LEU A 411 -18.92 21.07 8.16
CA LEU A 411 -20.00 21.68 8.91
C LEU A 411 -19.44 22.47 10.10
N PRO A 412 -19.93 23.69 10.37
CA PRO A 412 -19.57 24.40 11.58
C PRO A 412 -20.22 23.73 12.79
N VAL A 413 -19.40 23.33 13.77
CA VAL A 413 -19.85 22.77 15.05
C VAL A 413 -19.19 23.55 16.18
N ALA A 414 -19.97 23.91 17.20
CA ALA A 414 -19.44 24.69 18.31
C ALA A 414 -18.50 23.83 19.18
N ALA A 415 -17.45 24.43 19.73
CA ALA A 415 -16.41 23.71 20.45
C ALA A 415 -16.96 22.97 21.69
N ASP A 416 -17.95 23.54 22.38
CA ASP A 416 -18.64 22.91 23.50
C ASP A 416 -19.40 21.64 23.08
N GLN A 417 -19.97 21.61 21.87
CA GLN A 417 -20.61 20.40 21.35
C GLN A 417 -19.56 19.32 21.06
N LEU A 418 -18.40 19.70 20.51
CA LEU A 418 -17.31 18.78 20.23
C LEU A 418 -16.71 18.18 21.50
N ASP A 419 -16.53 18.96 22.56
CA ASP A 419 -15.98 18.47 23.84
C ASP A 419 -16.82 17.33 24.44
N HIS A 420 -18.14 17.39 24.24
CA HIS A 420 -19.11 16.42 24.72
C HIS A 420 -19.42 15.29 23.72
N ALA A 421 -18.82 15.29 22.53
CA ALA A 421 -19.04 14.27 21.53
C ALA A 421 -18.54 12.90 22.03
N ARG A 422 -19.39 11.87 21.89
CA ARG A 422 -19.02 10.49 22.22
C ARG A 422 -18.28 9.85 21.06
N LEU A 423 -17.12 9.30 21.36
CA LEU A 423 -16.34 8.50 20.41
C LEU A 423 -17.13 7.27 19.99
N THR A 424 -16.98 6.93 18.71
CA THR A 424 -17.70 5.83 18.08
C THR A 424 -16.68 4.83 17.50
N PRO A 425 -16.96 3.53 17.54
CA PRO A 425 -16.15 2.53 16.82
C PRO A 425 -16.17 2.77 15.31
N VAL A 426 -15.05 2.55 14.62
CA VAL A 426 -14.94 2.65 13.15
C VAL A 426 -15.94 1.73 12.43
N SER A 427 -16.38 0.64 13.06
CA SER A 427 -17.42 -0.26 12.51
C SER A 427 -18.79 0.37 12.32
N THR A 428 -19.03 1.58 12.86
CA THR A 428 -20.28 2.32 12.64
C THR A 428 -20.10 3.51 11.69
N LEU A 429 -18.98 3.58 10.98
CA LEU A 429 -18.78 4.52 9.87
C LEU A 429 -19.55 4.03 8.63
N PRO A 430 -19.89 4.92 7.69
CA PRO A 430 -20.63 4.59 6.49
C PRO A 430 -19.84 3.59 5.65
N HIS A 431 -20.55 2.85 4.82
CA HIS A 431 -19.92 2.00 3.83
C HIS A 431 -19.44 2.83 2.64
N PRO A 432 -18.32 2.45 2.01
CA PRO A 432 -17.86 3.11 0.79
C PRO A 432 -18.91 2.98 -0.31
N GLU A 433 -19.20 4.07 -1.01
CA GLU A 433 -20.07 4.02 -2.18
C GLU A 433 -19.33 3.40 -3.36
N ALA A 434 -20.02 2.56 -4.13
CA ALA A 434 -19.51 2.10 -5.41
C ALA A 434 -19.34 3.29 -6.36
N PRO A 435 -18.37 3.26 -7.29
CA PRO A 435 -18.23 4.29 -8.30
C PRO A 435 -19.57 4.53 -9.01
N ALA A 436 -19.98 5.80 -9.13
CA ALA A 436 -21.25 6.14 -9.75
C ALA A 436 -21.29 5.64 -11.20
N ALA A 437 -22.40 5.00 -11.59
CA ALA A 437 -22.61 4.55 -12.96
C ALA A 437 -22.50 5.74 -13.94
N GLY A 438 -21.52 5.68 -14.84
CA GLY A 438 -21.27 6.73 -15.84
C GLY A 438 -20.04 7.61 -15.60
N GLN A 439 -19.24 7.37 -14.54
CA GLN A 439 -17.89 7.96 -14.50
C GLN A 439 -17.04 7.40 -15.66
N PRO A 440 -16.19 8.24 -16.29
CA PRO A 440 -15.25 7.77 -17.29
C PRO A 440 -14.41 6.64 -16.71
N GLN A 441 -14.39 5.50 -17.40
CA GLN A 441 -13.54 4.38 -16.99
C GLN A 441 -12.09 4.85 -17.02
N ALA A 442 -11.36 4.59 -15.94
CA ALA A 442 -9.95 4.94 -15.91
C ALA A 442 -9.21 4.25 -17.07
N PRO A 443 -8.22 4.92 -17.67
CA PRO A 443 -7.36 4.27 -18.65
C PRO A 443 -6.75 3.01 -18.07
N HIS A 444 -6.62 1.98 -18.88
CA HIS A 444 -6.08 0.70 -18.48
C HIS A 444 -5.22 0.14 -19.62
N PRO A 445 -4.22 -0.68 -19.31
CA PRO A 445 -3.37 -1.26 -20.33
C PRO A 445 -4.20 -2.07 -21.32
N ALA A 446 -3.93 -1.90 -22.61
CA ALA A 446 -4.35 -2.87 -23.60
C ALA A 446 -3.59 -4.17 -23.30
N GLN A 447 -4.27 -5.31 -23.15
CA GLN A 447 -3.63 -6.60 -22.82
C GLN A 447 -2.35 -6.79 -23.63
N ALA A 448 -1.19 -6.78 -22.97
CA ALA A 448 0.09 -7.04 -23.61
C ALA A 448 0.04 -8.43 -24.26
N ARG A 449 0.46 -8.54 -25.53
CA ARG A 449 0.69 -9.85 -26.15
C ARG A 449 1.91 -10.46 -25.47
N VAL A 450 1.66 -11.31 -24.47
CA VAL A 450 2.69 -12.17 -23.89
C VAL A 450 3.40 -12.91 -25.04
N PRO A 451 4.74 -12.86 -25.14
CA PRO A 451 5.47 -13.76 -26.04
C PRO A 451 5.11 -15.18 -25.65
N GLY A 452 4.47 -15.91 -26.56
CA GLY A 452 4.00 -17.27 -26.29
C GLY A 452 5.14 -18.12 -25.77
N THR A 453 4.97 -18.64 -24.55
CA THR A 453 5.68 -19.85 -24.12
C THR A 453 5.41 -20.91 -25.19
N PRO A 454 6.41 -21.56 -25.81
CA PRO A 454 6.15 -22.77 -26.56
C PRO A 454 5.49 -23.73 -25.59
N GLY A 455 4.21 -24.05 -25.84
CA GLY A 455 3.47 -24.95 -25.00
C GLY A 455 4.25 -26.24 -24.82
N LEU A 456 4.74 -26.49 -23.60
CA LEU A 456 4.91 -27.85 -23.13
C LEU A 456 3.54 -28.50 -23.30
N GLY A 457 3.46 -29.40 -24.26
CA GLY A 457 2.22 -30.05 -24.67
C GLY A 457 1.45 -30.49 -23.44
N SER A 458 0.28 -29.88 -23.26
CA SER A 458 -0.77 -30.49 -22.46
C SER A 458 -1.08 -31.83 -23.14
N HIS A 459 -0.47 -32.90 -22.64
CA HIS A 459 -1.05 -34.22 -22.76
C HIS A 459 -2.43 -34.12 -22.11
N LEU A 460 -3.45 -33.91 -22.95
CA LEU A 460 -4.82 -34.27 -22.60
C LEU A 460 -4.74 -35.72 -22.12
N PRO A 461 -5.14 -36.06 -20.88
CA PRO A 461 -5.40 -37.44 -20.57
C PRO A 461 -6.45 -37.90 -21.57
N LEU A 462 -6.13 -38.92 -22.36
CA LEU A 462 -7.11 -39.62 -23.18
C LEU A 462 -8.29 -39.94 -22.27
N ALA A 463 -9.43 -39.29 -22.49
CA ALA A 463 -10.66 -39.66 -21.86
C ALA A 463 -10.92 -41.12 -22.22
N ALA A 464 -10.99 -41.99 -21.20
CA ALA A 464 -11.40 -43.38 -21.38
C ALA A 464 -12.73 -43.39 -22.15
N ALA A 465 -12.76 -44.12 -23.26
CA ALA A 465 -13.95 -44.29 -24.06
C ALA A 465 -15.06 -44.92 -23.19
N ASP A 466 -16.20 -44.23 -23.10
CA ASP A 466 -17.44 -44.77 -22.53
C ASP A 466 -17.91 -45.94 -23.43
N PRO A 467 -17.95 -47.20 -22.91
CA PRO A 467 -18.34 -48.35 -23.71
C PRO A 467 -19.82 -48.38 -24.13
N ASN A 468 -20.63 -47.40 -23.70
CA ASN A 468 -22.08 -47.39 -23.95
C ASN A 468 -22.57 -46.25 -24.85
N ARG A 469 -21.70 -45.55 -25.59
CA ARG A 469 -22.16 -44.50 -26.52
C ARG A 469 -22.73 -45.11 -27.81
N PRO A 470 -24.01 -44.85 -28.18
CA PRO A 470 -24.59 -45.38 -29.41
C PRO A 470 -23.93 -44.78 -30.65
N HIS A 471 -23.62 -45.62 -31.65
CA HIS A 471 -23.08 -45.18 -32.94
C HIS A 471 -24.11 -44.36 -33.74
N PRO A 472 -23.74 -43.22 -34.35
CA PRO A 472 -24.58 -42.51 -35.31
C PRO A 472 -24.70 -43.31 -36.63
N PRO A 473 -25.84 -43.22 -37.33
CA PRO A 473 -26.09 -43.98 -38.55
C PRO A 473 -25.19 -43.54 -39.72
N ALA A 474 -24.79 -44.52 -40.55
CA ALA A 474 -23.93 -44.32 -41.71
C ALA A 474 -24.60 -43.46 -42.80
N PRO A 475 -23.87 -42.54 -43.46
CA PRO A 475 -24.41 -41.75 -44.56
C PRO A 475 -24.61 -42.60 -45.83
N SER A 476 -25.78 -42.43 -46.44
CA SER A 476 -26.24 -43.06 -47.66
C SER A 476 -25.46 -42.60 -48.90
N GLN A 477 -25.07 -43.55 -49.76
CA GLN A 477 -24.40 -43.29 -51.04
C GLN A 477 -25.35 -42.62 -52.06
N PRO A 478 -24.88 -41.63 -52.83
CA PRO A 478 -25.60 -41.15 -54.01
C PRO A 478 -25.37 -42.06 -55.23
N ALA A 479 -26.46 -42.39 -55.93
CA ALA A 479 -26.47 -43.13 -57.18
C ALA A 479 -25.95 -42.28 -58.35
N LYS A 480 -25.13 -42.89 -59.22
CA LYS A 480 -24.73 -42.35 -60.53
C LYS A 480 -25.90 -42.43 -61.52
N PRO A 481 -26.02 -41.43 -62.39
CA PRO A 481 -26.18 -41.64 -63.82
C PRO A 481 -24.85 -41.54 -64.57
#